data_AF-A0A6L8FI44-F1
#
_entry.id   AF-A0A6L8FI44-F1
#
_cell.length_a   1.000
_cell.length_b   1.000
_cell.length_c   1.000
_cell.angle_alpha   90.00
_cell.angle_beta   90.00
_cell.angle_gamma   90.00
#
_symmetry.space_group_name_H-M   'P 1'
#
loop_
_entity.id
_entity.type
_entity.pdbx_description
1 polymer ?
#
loop_
_entity_poly.entity_id
_entity_poly.type
_entity_poly.pdbx_seq_one_letter_code
_entity_poly.pdbx_strand_id
1 'polypeptide(L)' 'MSDEDTILAEANEIDEEVKFAPDAVPFISQVPGFVRGVALKAMIAKAKEKGVTLIDGAFMDENNPMK' A
#
# COMPACT_ATOMS: atom_id res chain seq x y z
N MET A 1 19.31 2.48 -5.31
CA MET A 1 17.94 2.48 -4.76
C MET A 1 17.88 1.28 -3.84
N SER A 2 17.36 1.46 -2.63
CA SER A 2 17.11 0.33 -1.74
C SER A 2 15.88 -0.44 -2.24
N ASP A 3 15.76 -1.73 -1.88
CA ASP A 3 14.58 -2.53 -2.26
C ASP A 3 13.27 -1.90 -1.74
N GLU A 4 13.33 -1.21 -0.60
CA GLU A 4 12.22 -0.48 0.00
C GLU A 4 11.77 0.71 -0.85
N ASP A 5 12.72 1.48 -1.40
CA ASP A 5 12.41 2.61 -2.30
C ASP A 5 11.73 2.12 -3.59
N THR A 6 12.18 0.98 -4.12
CA THR A 6 11.58 0.38 -5.31
C THR A 6 10.16 -0.10 -5.04
N ILE A 7 9.94 -0.80 -3.93
CA ILE A 7 8.60 -1.26 -3.51
C ILE A 7 7.64 -0.08 -3.31
N LEU A 8 8.12 1.00 -2.68
CA LEU A 8 7.32 2.19 -2.46
C LEU A 8 6.98 2.91 -3.76
N ALA A 9 7.93 3.03 -4.68
CA ALA A 9 7.72 3.62 -6.00
C ALA A 9 6.68 2.80 -6.78
N GLU A 10 6.85 1.48 -6.87
CA GLU A 10 5.89 0.59 -7.54
C GLU A 10 4.49 0.71 -6.95
N ALA A 11 4.35 0.78 -5.62
CA ALA A 11 3.07 0.94 -4.96
C ALA A 11 2.41 2.30 -5.29
N ASN A 12 3.21 3.35 -5.34
CA ASN A 12 2.79 4.71 -5.68
C ASN A 12 2.50 4.92 -7.17
N GLU A 13 2.89 4.01 -8.04
CA GLU A 13 2.54 4.01 -9.47
C GLU A 13 1.15 3.40 -9.74
N ILE A 14 0.55 2.71 -8.78
CA ILE A 14 -0.74 2.02 -8.97
C ILE A 14 -1.89 3.02 -9.12
N ASP A 15 -1.84 4.14 -8.39
CA ASP A 15 -2.88 5.17 -8.41
C ASP A 15 -2.26 6.57 -8.35
N GLU A 16 -2.87 7.52 -9.07
CA GLU A 16 -2.39 8.89 -9.14
C GLU A 16 -2.78 9.72 -7.91
N GLU A 17 -3.93 9.43 -7.30
CA GLU A 17 -4.52 10.22 -6.21
C GLU A 17 -4.16 9.68 -4.84
N VAL A 18 -4.10 8.36 -4.69
CA VAL A 18 -3.77 7.69 -3.43
C VAL A 18 -2.33 7.21 -3.45
N LYS A 19 -1.56 7.64 -2.45
CA LYS A 19 -0.16 7.27 -2.28
C LYS A 19 0.05 6.46 -1.01
N PHE A 20 1.08 5.63 -1.00
CA PHE A 20 1.59 4.92 0.15
C PHE A 20 2.74 5.72 0.76
N ALA A 21 2.75 5.79 2.09
CA ALA A 21 3.84 6.36 2.85
C ALA A 21 4.96 5.31 3.07
N PRO A 22 6.20 5.74 3.38
CA PRO A 22 7.33 4.82 3.54
C PRO A 22 7.14 3.78 4.65
N ASP A 23 6.35 4.10 5.66
CA ASP A 23 6.02 3.20 6.78
C ASP A 23 5.04 2.09 6.39
N ALA A 24 4.40 2.17 5.21
CA ALA A 24 3.62 1.08 4.64
C ALA A 24 4.51 -0.01 4.00
N VAL A 25 5.76 0.30 3.63
CA VAL A 25 6.66 -0.63 2.91
C VAL A 25 6.85 -1.97 3.61
N PRO A 26 7.03 -2.06 4.94
CA PRO A 26 7.14 -3.34 5.65
C PRO A 26 5.93 -4.25 5.44
N PHE A 27 4.74 -3.67 5.25
CA PHE A 27 3.54 -4.43 4.91
C PHE A 27 3.59 -4.92 3.47
N ILE A 28 3.91 -4.03 2.54
CA ILE A 28 3.93 -4.32 1.10
C ILE A 28 4.98 -5.40 0.79
N SER A 29 6.12 -5.37 1.47
CA SER A 29 7.19 -6.35 1.32
C SER A 29 6.80 -7.74 1.82
N GLN A 30 5.94 -7.83 2.84
CA GLN A 30 5.38 -9.10 3.32
C GLN A 30 4.34 -9.70 2.38
N VAL A 31 3.67 -8.89 1.57
CA VAL A 31 2.70 -9.40 0.59
C VAL A 31 3.44 -10.09 -0.57
N PRO A 32 3.12 -11.37 -0.87
CA PRO A 32 3.71 -12.07 -1.99
C PRO A 32 3.45 -11.34 -3.32
N GLY A 33 4.46 -11.27 -4.20
CA GLY A 33 4.38 -10.48 -5.43
C GLY A 33 3.18 -10.80 -6.34
N PHE A 34 2.74 -12.06 -6.40
CA PHE A 34 1.59 -12.49 -7.21
C PHE A 34 0.24 -11.94 -6.72
N VAL A 35 0.11 -11.58 -5.44
CA VAL A 35 -1.09 -10.94 -4.86
C VAL A 35 -0.88 -9.48 -4.49
N ARG A 36 0.36 -8.97 -4.51
CA ARG A 36 0.71 -7.60 -4.11
C ARG A 36 -0.11 -6.56 -4.86
N GLY A 37 -0.20 -6.65 -6.19
CA GLY A 37 -0.99 -5.71 -6.99
C GLY A 37 -2.48 -5.71 -6.63
N VAL A 38 -3.05 -6.85 -6.27
CA VAL A 38 -4.47 -6.96 -5.85
C VAL A 38 -4.66 -6.37 -4.45
N ALA A 39 -3.76 -6.69 -3.52
CA ALA A 39 -3.80 -6.16 -2.15
C ALA A 39 -3.69 -4.64 -2.14
N LEU A 40 -2.73 -4.07 -2.87
CA LEU A 40 -2.53 -2.61 -2.95
C LEU A 40 -3.75 -1.91 -3.56
N LYS A 41 -4.34 -2.45 -4.63
CA LYS A 41 -5.58 -1.90 -5.22
C LYS A 41 -6.76 -1.94 -4.25
N ALA A 42 -6.91 -3.01 -3.48
CA ALA A 42 -7.96 -3.09 -2.46
C ALA A 42 -7.77 -2.03 -1.36
N MET A 43 -6.51 -1.78 -0.97
CA MET A 43 -6.17 -0.75 0.02
C MET A 43 -6.42 0.66 -0.51
N ILE A 44 -6.05 0.93 -1.77
CA ILE A 44 -6.37 2.18 -2.46
C ILE A 44 -7.90 2.40 -2.51
N ALA A 45 -8.67 1.37 -2.87
CA ALA A 45 -10.13 1.48 -2.91
C ALA A 45 -10.70 1.85 -1.53
N LYS A 46 -10.26 1.16 -0.47
CA LYS A 46 -10.64 1.50 0.91
C LYS A 46 -10.21 2.91 1.33
N ALA A 47 -9.02 3.34 0.90
CA ALA A 47 -8.53 4.68 1.20
C ALA A 47 -9.42 5.73 0.54
N LYS A 48 -9.79 5.55 -0.73
CA LYS A 48 -10.76 6.42 -1.43
C LYS A 48 -12.13 6.42 -0.75
N GLU A 49 -12.63 5.27 -0.32
CA GLU A 49 -13.89 5.17 0.44
C GLU A 49 -13.85 5.94 1.76
N LYS A 50 -12.70 5.91 2.46
CA LYS A 50 -12.46 6.64 3.71
C LYS A 50 -12.08 8.12 3.48
N GLY A 51 -11.92 8.57 2.23
CA GLY A 51 -11.46 9.92 1.89
C GLY A 51 -9.98 10.18 2.22
N VAL A 52 -9.19 9.11 2.33
CA VAL A 52 -7.76 9.14 2.65
C VAL A 52 -6.95 9.05 1.36
N THR A 53 -6.00 9.97 1.18
CA THR A 53 -5.11 10.02 0.01
C THR A 53 -3.69 9.53 0.32
N LEU A 54 -3.37 9.32 1.59
CA LEU A 54 -2.07 8.82 2.04
C LEU A 54 -2.27 7.60 2.95
N ILE A 55 -1.88 6.43 2.45
CA ILE A 55 -1.93 5.17 3.18
C ILE A 55 -0.62 5.01 3.97
N ASP A 56 -0.72 5.14 5.29
CA ASP A 56 0.37 4.91 6.22
C ASP A 56 0.38 3.46 6.75
N GLY A 57 1.39 3.13 7.55
CA GLY A 57 1.52 1.80 8.14
C GLY A 57 0.34 1.46 9.06
N ALA A 58 -0.25 2.46 9.74
CA ALA A 58 -1.41 2.28 10.61
C ALA A 58 -2.67 1.91 9.82
N PHE A 59 -2.91 2.59 8.70
CA PHE A 59 -3.99 2.27 7.78
C PHE A 59 -3.82 0.88 7.17
N MET A 60 -2.58 0.51 6.83
CA MET A 60 -2.27 -0.83 6.36
C MET A 60 -2.65 -1.88 7.38
N ASP A 61 -2.26 -1.66 8.64
CA ASP A 61 -2.53 -2.55 9.75
C ASP A 61 -4.01 -2.66 10.13
N GLU A 62 -4.74 -1.55 10.10
CA GLU A 62 -6.18 -1.51 10.43
C GLU A 62 -7.03 -2.22 9.37
N ASN A 63 -6.60 -2.18 8.11
CA ASN A 63 -7.39 -2.68 6.99
C ASN A 63 -6.84 -3.99 6.38
N ASN A 64 -5.82 -4.59 6.99
CA ASN A 64 -5.23 -5.86 6.60
C ASN A 64 -6.25 -7.01 6.78
N PRO A 65 -6.67 -7.68 5.69
CA PRO A 65 -7.59 -8.82 5.78
C PRO A 65 -6.93 -10.09 6.36
N MET A 66 -5.61 -10.10 6.58
CA MET A 66 -4.88 -11.20 7.20
C MET A 66 -4.71 -11.05 8.73
N LYS A 67 -5.28 -9.99 9.33
CA LYS A 67 -5.38 -9.84 10.80
C LYS A 67 -6.71 -10.39 11.32
#